data_AF-A0A7J0DB78-F1
#
_entry.id   AF-A0A7J0DB78-F1
#
_cell.length_a   1.000
_cell.length_b   1.000
_cell.length_c   1.000
_cell.angle_alpha   90.00
_cell.angle_beta   90.00
_cell.angle_gamma   90.00
#
_symmetry.space_group_name_H-M   'P 1'
#
loop_
_entity.id
_entity.type
_entity.pdbx_description
1 polymer ?
#
loop_
_entity_poly.entity_id
_entity_poly.type
_entity_poly.pdbx_seq_one_letter_code
_entity_poly.pdbx_strand_id
1 'polypeptide(L)'
;MNGVQVTEAHAEDLIRAVSDEEIKETLFSIGDDKSPGPDGQLLKQMNHSIIALVPKSKSASRVEDCRPIACCNVFYKVISKILVARLSSVMSNLIDLAQAAFVQGRAMTENVYLVQKLLKRYSWSKISPRCILKVDFRKAFDSLNWIFIKDVLIGLGFPNLFVEWIM
;
A
#
# COMPACT_ATOMS: atom_id res chain seq x y z
N MET A 1 25.45 6.13 2.49
CA MET A 1 24.39 6.82 1.72
C MET A 1 23.58 7.61 2.74
N ASN A 2 23.66 8.94 2.73
CA ASN A 2 22.90 9.80 3.65
C ASN A 2 21.47 10.00 3.10
N GLY A 3 20.72 8.90 2.97
CA GLY A 3 19.29 8.94 2.61
C GLY A 3 18.43 9.17 3.85
N VAL A 4 17.19 9.62 3.65
CA VAL A 4 16.22 9.71 4.76
C VAL A 4 15.95 8.29 5.29
N GLN A 5 16.04 8.12 6.60
CA GLN A 5 15.84 6.86 7.30
C GLN A 5 14.78 7.00 8.38
N VAL A 6 14.23 5.87 8.81
CA VAL A 6 13.38 5.78 10.00
C VAL A 6 14.20 6.24 11.22
N THR A 7 13.63 7.16 12.01
CA THR A 7 14.25 7.66 13.23
C THR A 7 14.08 6.64 14.37
N GLU A 8 14.89 6.75 15.42
CA GLU A 8 14.78 5.87 16.59
C GLU A 8 13.39 5.92 17.25
N ALA A 9 12.83 7.12 17.41
CA ALA A 9 11.47 7.28 17.95
C ALA A 9 10.40 6.62 17.08
N HIS A 10 10.54 6.70 15.74
CA HIS A 10 9.64 6.00 14.83
C HIS A 10 9.83 4.47 14.89
N ALA A 11 11.07 4.01 15.02
CA ALA A 11 11.41 2.60 15.18
C ALA A 11 10.74 2.01 16.44
N GLU A 12 10.79 2.71 17.57
CA GLU A 12 10.12 2.30 18.81
C GLU A 12 8.59 2.25 18.66
N ASP A 13 7.98 3.25 18.02
CA ASP A 13 6.53 3.25 17.76
C ASP A 13 6.10 2.10 16.84
N LEU A 14 6.89 1.77 15.81
CA LEU A 14 6.59 0.67 14.89
C LEU A 14 6.46 -0.68 15.61
N ILE A 15 7.29 -0.93 16.62
CA ILE A 15 7.35 -2.20 17.36
C ILE A 15 6.63 -2.17 18.71
N ARG A 16 5.99 -1.06 19.07
CA ARG A 16 5.29 -0.95 20.37
C ARG A 16 4.23 -2.03 20.52
N ALA A 17 3.90 -2.38 21.76
CA ALA A 17 2.83 -3.32 22.04
C ALA A 17 1.52 -2.85 21.39
N VAL A 18 0.81 -3.78 20.75
CA VAL A 18 -0.52 -3.51 20.19
C VAL A 18 -1.50 -3.35 21.34
N SER A 19 -2.23 -2.23 21.39
CA SER A 19 -3.22 -1.99 22.45
C SER A 19 -4.60 -2.49 22.06
N ASP A 20 -5.45 -2.74 23.05
CA ASP A 20 -6.85 -3.13 22.84
C ASP A 20 -7.63 -2.03 22.11
N GLU A 21 -7.31 -0.76 22.36
CA GLU A 21 -7.88 0.39 21.64
C GLU A 21 -7.51 0.36 20.16
N GLU A 22 -6.24 0.10 19.82
CA GLU A 22 -5.76 0.01 18.43
C GLU A 22 -6.45 -1.14 17.68
N ILE A 23 -6.65 -2.28 18.35
CA ILE A 23 -7.42 -3.42 17.80
C ILE A 23 -8.87 -3.02 17.57
N LYS A 24 -9.49 -2.38 18.56
CA LYS A 24 -10.89 -1.97 18.52
C LYS A 24 -11.15 -0.97 17.40
N GLU A 25 -10.36 0.10 17.31
CA GLU A 25 -10.46 1.11 16.24
C GLU A 25 -10.24 0.50 14.86
N THR A 26 -9.27 -0.41 14.75
CA THR A 26 -9.01 -1.13 13.49
C THR A 26 -10.20 -2.00 13.08
N LEU A 27 -10.75 -2.77 14.02
CA LEU A 27 -11.87 -3.66 13.78
C LEU A 27 -13.14 -2.88 13.36
N PHE A 28 -13.50 -1.83 14.09
CA PHE A 28 -14.70 -1.03 13.78
C PHE A 28 -14.56 -0.16 12.53
N SER A 29 -13.34 0.06 12.04
CA SER A 29 -13.10 0.76 10.77
C SER A 29 -13.06 -0.18 9.56
N ILE A 30 -13.22 -1.50 9.74
CA ILE A 30 -13.45 -2.45 8.65
C ILE A 30 -14.95 -2.41 8.34
N GLY A 31 -15.31 -1.97 7.12
CA GLY A 31 -16.71 -1.91 6.71
C GLY A 31 -17.38 -3.29 6.67
N ASP A 32 -18.68 -3.34 6.96
CA ASP A 32 -19.49 -4.56 7.06
C ASP A 32 -19.49 -5.41 5.78
N ASP A 33 -19.22 -4.79 4.62
CA ASP A 33 -19.16 -5.40 3.29
C ASP A 33 -17.77 -5.94 2.93
N LYS A 34 -16.75 -5.68 3.76
CA LYS A 34 -15.35 -5.97 3.42
C LYS A 34 -14.89 -7.32 3.92
N SER A 35 -15.62 -8.02 4.77
CA SER A 35 -15.24 -9.34 5.27
C SER A 35 -16.47 -10.21 5.52
N PRO A 36 -16.41 -11.53 5.25
CA PRO A 36 -17.49 -12.42 5.64
C PRO A 36 -17.59 -12.48 7.18
N GLY A 37 -18.66 -11.90 7.74
CA GLY A 37 -19.19 -12.20 9.07
C GLY A 37 -19.62 -10.97 9.90
N PRO A 38 -20.93 -10.82 10.21
CA PRO A 38 -21.43 -9.98 11.31
C PRO A 38 -22.09 -10.77 12.47
N ASP A 39 -22.08 -12.10 12.46
CA ASP A 39 -22.81 -12.94 13.44
C ASP A 39 -22.04 -13.28 14.73
N GLY A 40 -20.86 -12.67 14.94
CA GLY A 40 -20.19 -12.67 16.25
C GLY A 40 -19.70 -14.04 16.76
N GLN A 41 -19.77 -15.08 15.94
CA GLN A 41 -19.22 -16.40 16.25
C GLN A 41 -17.91 -16.65 15.49
N LEU A 42 -16.87 -17.02 16.23
CA LEU A 42 -15.59 -17.49 15.70
C LEU A 42 -15.79 -18.78 14.89
N LEU A 43 -15.91 -18.66 13.56
CA LEU A 43 -16.04 -19.81 12.66
C LEU A 43 -14.73 -20.61 12.60
N LYS A 44 -14.82 -21.94 12.61
CA LYS A 44 -13.70 -22.90 12.43
C LYS A 44 -12.90 -22.70 11.13
N GLN A 45 -13.36 -21.84 10.23
CA GLN A 45 -12.77 -21.55 8.92
C GLN A 45 -11.69 -20.44 8.96
N MET A 46 -11.17 -20.09 10.14
CA MET A 46 -10.23 -18.97 10.34
C MET A 46 -9.00 -18.94 9.41
N ASN A 47 -8.59 -20.08 8.84
CA ASN A 47 -7.45 -20.17 7.92
C ASN A 47 -7.83 -20.25 6.42
N HIS A 48 -9.10 -20.09 6.06
CA HIS A 48 -9.53 -20.14 4.66
C HIS A 48 -9.59 -18.72 4.06
N SER A 49 -8.90 -18.52 2.94
CA SER A 49 -9.05 -17.34 2.09
C SER A 49 -9.87 -17.72 0.86
N ILE A 50 -10.92 -16.95 0.56
CA ILE A 50 -11.76 -17.17 -0.62
C ILE A 50 -11.23 -16.28 -1.73
N ILE A 51 -11.00 -16.82 -2.92
CA ILE A 51 -10.68 -16.01 -4.10
C ILE A 51 -11.98 -15.68 -4.82
N ALA A 52 -12.39 -14.42 -4.81
CA ALA A 52 -13.53 -13.92 -5.57
C ALA A 52 -13.05 -13.34 -6.91
N LEU A 53 -13.69 -13.72 -8.02
CA LEU A 53 -13.40 -13.16 -9.34
C LEU A 53 -14.30 -11.95 -9.58
N VAL A 54 -13.73 -10.75 -9.66
CA VAL A 54 -14.46 -9.52 -9.96
C VAL A 54 -14.23 -9.10 -11.43
N PRO A 55 -15.29 -9.00 -12.26
CA PRO A 55 -15.17 -8.58 -13.66
C PRO A 55 -14.50 -7.20 -13.81
N LYS A 56 -13.57 -7.04 -14.76
CA LYS A 56 -12.98 -5.74 -15.10
C LYS A 56 -13.92 -4.84 -15.91
N SER A 57 -14.88 -5.45 -16.61
CA SER A 57 -15.88 -4.75 -17.44
C SER A 57 -17.18 -5.56 -17.50
N LYS A 58 -18.25 -4.94 -18.03
CA LYS A 58 -19.56 -5.59 -18.18
C LYS A 58 -19.56 -6.79 -19.14
N SER A 59 -18.53 -6.91 -19.98
CA SER A 59 -18.41 -7.94 -21.02
C SER A 59 -17.29 -8.94 -20.73
N ALA A 60 -17.01 -9.22 -19.45
CA ALA A 60 -15.99 -10.20 -19.06
C ALA A 60 -16.45 -11.61 -19.45
N SER A 61 -15.72 -12.25 -20.38
CA SER A 61 -16.06 -13.59 -20.90
C SER A 61 -14.97 -14.61 -20.60
N ARG A 62 -13.74 -14.15 -20.31
CA ARG A 62 -12.59 -14.99 -19.96
C ARG A 62 -12.15 -14.71 -18.53
N VAL A 63 -11.52 -15.69 -17.87
CA VAL A 63 -10.96 -15.53 -16.51
C VAL A 63 -9.93 -14.39 -16.45
N GLU A 64 -9.20 -14.16 -17.54
CA GLU A 64 -8.24 -13.04 -17.69
C GLU A 64 -8.91 -11.66 -17.63
N ASP A 65 -10.21 -11.57 -17.93
CA ASP A 65 -11.02 -10.35 -17.85
C ASP A 65 -11.53 -10.08 -16.42
N CYS A 66 -11.25 -10.97 -15.48
CA CYS A 66 -11.56 -10.80 -14.07
C CYS A 66 -10.31 -10.42 -13.26
N ARG A 67 -10.53 -9.77 -12.12
CA ARG A 67 -9.53 -9.55 -11.08
C ARG A 67 -9.78 -10.57 -9.98
N PRO A 68 -8.84 -11.47 -9.67
CA PRO A 68 -8.94 -12.28 -8.47
C PRO A 68 -8.74 -11.37 -7.25
N ILE A 69 -9.68 -11.40 -6.33
CA ILE A 69 -9.62 -10.72 -5.04
C ILE A 69 -9.54 -11.79 -3.96
N ALA A 70 -8.48 -11.78 -3.18
CA ALA A 70 -8.37 -12.60 -1.99
C ALA A 70 -9.21 -11.99 -0.86
N CYS A 71 -10.30 -12.66 -0.50
CA CYS A 71 -11.12 -12.34 0.64
C CYS A 71 -10.49 -12.98 1.89
N CYS A 72 -9.50 -12.29 2.46
CA CYS A 72 -8.83 -12.72 3.68
C CYS A 72 -9.76 -12.66 4.91
N ASN A 73 -9.42 -13.44 5.94
CA ASN A 73 -10.10 -13.40 7.24
C ASN A 73 -10.00 -12.01 7.90
N VAL A 74 -11.02 -11.64 8.68
CA VAL A 74 -11.07 -10.45 9.54
C VAL A 74 -9.80 -10.31 10.38
N PHE A 75 -9.29 -11.38 11.00
CA PHE A 75 -8.06 -11.30 11.80
C PHE A 75 -6.84 -10.85 10.98
N TYR A 76 -6.67 -11.43 9.78
CA TYR A 76 -5.60 -11.00 8.88
C TYR A 76 -5.79 -9.52 8.51
N LYS A 77 -7.02 -9.09 8.23
CA LYS A 77 -7.31 -7.69 7.92
C LYS A 77 -7.01 -6.74 9.08
N VAL A 78 -7.31 -7.15 10.31
CA VAL A 78 -6.97 -6.37 11.51
C VAL A 78 -5.45 -6.25 11.63
N ILE A 79 -4.73 -7.37 11.60
CA ILE A 79 -3.26 -7.37 11.70
C ILE A 79 -2.64 -6.51 10.58
N SER A 80 -2.99 -6.77 9.32
CA SER A 80 -2.47 -6.01 8.19
C SER A 80 -2.80 -4.52 8.29
N LYS A 81 -4.00 -4.16 8.76
CA LYS A 81 -4.40 -2.75 8.89
C LYS A 81 -3.68 -2.04 10.02
N ILE A 82 -3.38 -2.72 11.13
CA ILE A 82 -2.51 -2.20 12.20
C ILE A 82 -1.11 -1.94 11.64
N LEU A 83 -0.52 -2.91 10.95
CA LEU A 83 0.81 -2.75 10.34
C LEU A 83 0.84 -1.60 9.32
N VAL A 84 -0.19 -1.49 8.47
CA VAL A 84 -0.31 -0.39 7.49
C VAL A 84 -0.48 0.97 8.17
N ALA A 85 -1.24 1.06 9.26
CA ALA A 85 -1.41 2.31 10.01
C ALA A 85 -0.07 2.78 10.60
N ARG A 86 0.67 1.86 11.23
CA ARG A 86 2.02 2.14 11.75
C ARG A 86 3.02 2.48 10.66
N LEU A 87 3.01 1.75 9.54
CA LEU A 87 3.85 2.08 8.39
C LEU A 87 3.51 3.48 7.85
N SER A 88 2.22 3.82 7.76
CA SER A 88 1.76 5.10 7.21
C SER A 88 2.26 6.31 8.02
N SER A 89 2.48 6.17 9.33
CA SER A 89 2.99 7.27 10.17
C SER A 89 4.41 7.69 9.77
N VAL A 90 5.21 6.77 9.22
CA VAL A 90 6.59 7.02 8.82
C VAL A 90 6.74 7.29 7.32
N MET A 91 5.81 6.80 6.48
CA MET A 91 5.94 6.85 5.01
C MET A 91 6.13 8.26 4.46
N SER A 92 5.44 9.27 5.02
CA SER A 92 5.46 10.64 4.53
C SER A 92 6.86 11.27 4.52
N ASN A 93 7.73 10.83 5.41
CA ASN A 93 9.12 11.29 5.53
C ASN A 93 10.07 10.52 4.60
N LEU A 94 9.73 9.28 4.24
CA LEU A 94 10.60 8.39 3.46
C LEU A 94 10.40 8.54 1.94
N ILE A 95 9.25 9.05 1.51
CA ILE A 95 8.88 9.11 0.08
C ILE A 95 8.78 10.55 -0.42
N ASP A 96 9.19 10.75 -1.67
CA ASP A 96 9.13 12.05 -2.35
C ASP A 96 7.69 12.58 -2.44
N LEU A 97 7.52 13.90 -2.44
CA LEU A 97 6.22 14.55 -2.56
C LEU A 97 5.50 14.20 -3.88
N ALA A 98 6.24 13.87 -4.94
CA ALA A 98 5.68 13.38 -6.20
C ALA A 98 5.00 12.01 -6.08
N GLN A 99 5.23 11.25 -5.00
CA GLN A 99 4.49 10.02 -4.73
C GLN A 99 3.15 10.35 -4.05
N ALA A 100 2.09 10.53 -4.85
CA ALA A 100 0.76 10.88 -4.34
C ALA A 100 -0.17 9.65 -4.14
N ALA A 101 0.06 8.57 -4.89
CA ALA A 101 -0.83 7.40 -4.83
C ALA A 101 -0.66 6.65 -3.50
N PHE A 102 -1.79 6.27 -2.88
CA PHE A 102 -1.85 5.49 -1.63
C PHE A 102 -1.18 6.15 -0.41
N VAL A 103 -1.00 7.47 -0.42
CA VAL A 103 -0.48 8.24 0.72
C VAL A 103 -1.60 9.11 1.27
N GLN A 104 -1.90 8.96 2.56
CA GLN A 104 -2.93 9.76 3.21
C GLN A 104 -2.59 11.26 3.13
N GLY A 105 -3.60 12.08 2.81
CA GLY A 105 -3.45 13.53 2.71
C GLY A 105 -2.83 14.04 1.40
N ARG A 106 -2.43 13.16 0.46
CA ARG A 106 -1.93 13.57 -0.86
C ARG A 106 -2.97 13.33 -1.94
N ALA A 107 -3.11 14.29 -2.86
CA ALA A 107 -4.09 14.23 -3.95
C ALA A 107 -3.40 14.04 -5.31
N MET A 108 -3.89 13.08 -6.12
CA MET A 108 -3.37 12.83 -7.47
C MET A 108 -3.43 14.07 -8.38
N THR A 109 -4.38 14.98 -8.13
CA THR A 109 -4.53 16.25 -8.86
C THR A 109 -3.27 17.12 -8.78
N GLU A 110 -2.51 17.07 -7.68
CA GLU A 110 -1.26 17.83 -7.54
C GLU A 110 -0.20 17.35 -8.53
N ASN A 111 -0.10 16.03 -8.73
CA ASN A 111 0.79 15.44 -9.73
C ASN A 111 0.36 15.80 -11.16
N VAL A 112 -0.94 15.87 -11.44
CA VAL A 112 -1.44 16.35 -12.74
C VAL A 112 -1.01 17.79 -12.99
N TYR A 113 -1.13 18.65 -11.98
CA TYR A 113 -0.69 20.04 -12.08
C TYR A 113 0.84 20.17 -12.24
N LEU A 114 1.62 19.35 -11.52
CA LEU A 114 3.07 19.27 -11.67
C LEU A 114 3.44 18.91 -13.12
N VAL A 115 2.82 17.87 -13.69
CA VAL A 115 3.04 17.47 -15.08
C VAL A 115 2.66 18.62 -16.04
N GLN A 116 1.50 19.26 -15.86
CA GLN A 116 1.10 20.39 -16.70
C GLN A 116 2.12 21.55 -16.65
N LYS A 117 2.68 21.84 -15.48
CA LYS A 117 3.76 22.83 -15.32
C LYS A 117 5.03 22.43 -16.06
N LEU A 118 5.48 21.18 -15.91
CA LEU A 118 6.65 20.64 -16.60
C LEU A 118 6.47 20.68 -18.14
N LEU A 119 5.24 20.49 -18.62
CA LEU A 119 4.91 20.45 -20.04
C LEU A 119 4.54 21.80 -20.67
N LYS A 120 4.37 22.87 -19.87
CA LYS A 120 3.85 24.17 -20.33
C LYS A 120 4.59 24.77 -21.53
N ARG A 121 5.88 24.47 -21.70
CA ARG A 121 6.71 24.98 -22.81
C ARG A 121 7.25 23.88 -23.69
N TYR A 122 6.75 22.66 -23.55
CA TYR A 122 7.35 21.48 -24.20
C TYR A 122 7.34 21.57 -25.74
N SER A 123 6.35 22.26 -26.32
CA SER A 123 6.19 22.44 -27.76
C SER A 123 6.95 23.62 -28.37
N TRP A 124 7.71 24.37 -27.58
CA TRP A 124 8.43 25.55 -28.09
C TRP A 124 9.65 25.13 -28.91
N SER A 125 9.91 25.84 -30.01
CA SER A 125 10.98 25.50 -30.97
C SER A 125 12.39 25.94 -30.53
N LYS A 126 12.52 26.81 -29.51
CA LYS A 126 13.79 27.39 -29.03
C LYS A 126 14.10 27.00 -27.58
N ILE A 127 14.03 25.71 -27.26
CA ILE A 127 14.36 25.18 -25.92
C ILE A 127 15.26 23.97 -26.02
N SER A 128 15.90 23.61 -24.89
CA SER A 128 16.70 22.40 -24.80
C SER A 128 15.86 21.16 -25.17
N PRO A 129 16.46 20.15 -25.82
CA PRO A 129 15.79 18.87 -26.08
C PRO A 129 15.25 18.25 -24.79
N ARG A 130 14.02 17.75 -24.84
CA ARG A 130 13.32 17.11 -23.71
C ARG A 130 12.60 15.86 -24.21
N CYS A 131 12.46 14.84 -23.36
CA CYS A 131 11.65 13.66 -23.61
C CYS A 131 10.73 13.41 -22.40
N ILE A 132 9.60 12.73 -22.60
CA ILE A 132 8.74 12.23 -21.51
C ILE A 132 8.81 10.72 -21.57
N LEU A 133 9.14 10.10 -20.45
CA LEU A 133 9.10 8.65 -20.32
C LEU A 133 7.92 8.26 -19.44
N LYS A 134 7.00 7.47 -20.00
CA LYS A 134 5.92 6.84 -19.26
C LYS A 134 6.22 5.35 -19.11
N VAL A 135 6.45 4.91 -17.87
CA VAL A 135 6.71 3.51 -17.52
C VAL A 135 5.48 2.95 -16.82
N ASP A 136 5.06 1.73 -17.17
CA ASP A 136 3.95 1.01 -16.53
C ASP A 136 4.38 -0.43 -16.24
N PHE A 137 3.98 -0.94 -15.08
CA PHE A 137 4.36 -2.28 -14.62
C PHE A 137 3.20 -3.27 -14.82
N ARG A 138 3.42 -4.30 -15.63
CA ARG A 138 2.45 -5.40 -15.78
C ARG A 138 2.39 -6.19 -14.47
N LYS A 139 1.19 -6.34 -13.90
CA LYS A 139 0.94 -7.13 -12.67
C LYS A 139 1.91 -6.75 -11.54
N ALA A 140 1.93 -5.47 -11.17
CA ALA A 140 2.88 -4.92 -10.21
C ALA A 140 2.96 -5.71 -8.89
N PHE A 141 1.82 -6.16 -8.34
CA PHE A 141 1.78 -6.94 -7.10
C PHE A 141 2.22 -8.40 -7.27
N ASP A 142 1.99 -9.01 -8.44
CA ASP A 142 2.38 -10.40 -8.70
C ASP A 142 3.87 -10.53 -9.05
N SER A 143 4.55 -9.40 -9.34
CA SER A 143 5.93 -9.36 -9.84
C SER A 143 6.93 -8.87 -8.79
N LEU A 144 6.51 -8.74 -7.54
CA LEU A 144 7.38 -8.26 -6.46
C LEU A 144 8.41 -9.32 -6.06
N ASN A 145 9.66 -8.89 -5.87
CA ASN A 145 10.69 -9.70 -5.25
C ASN A 145 10.71 -9.44 -3.74
N TRP A 146 10.29 -10.44 -2.95
CA TRP A 146 10.20 -10.34 -1.50
C TRP A 146 11.54 -10.08 -0.81
N ILE A 147 12.65 -10.62 -1.34
CA ILE A 147 14.00 -10.37 -0.81
C ILE A 147 14.35 -8.89 -1.01
N PHE A 148 14.08 -8.34 -2.19
CA PHE A 148 14.29 -6.92 -2.46
C PHE A 148 13.47 -6.01 -1.52
N ILE A 149 12.20 -6.34 -1.27
CA ILE A 149 11.37 -5.58 -0.32
C ILE A 149 11.98 -5.63 1.09
N LYS A 150 12.41 -6.81 1.54
CA LYS A 150 13.10 -6.97 2.84
C LYS A 150 14.35 -6.09 2.93
N ASP A 151 15.20 -6.14 1.90
CA ASP A 151 16.45 -5.37 1.85
C ASP A 151 16.19 -3.85 1.85
N VAL A 152 15.13 -3.40 1.16
CA VAL A 152 14.71 -1.99 1.17
C VAL A 152 14.25 -1.56 2.55
N LEU A 153 13.43 -2.35 3.24
CA LEU A 153 12.98 -2.02 4.60
C LEU A 153 14.16 -1.94 5.57
N ILE A 154 15.09 -2.89 5.50
CA ILE A 154 16.33 -2.86 6.31
C ILE A 154 17.17 -1.63 5.96
N GLY A 155 17.35 -1.33 4.67
CA GLY A 155 18.13 -0.18 4.20
C GLY A 155 17.55 1.18 4.61
N LEU A 156 16.22 1.27 4.74
CA LEU A 156 15.50 2.45 5.23
C LEU A 156 15.51 2.56 6.78
N GLY A 157 16.05 1.58 7.49
CA GLY A 157 16.20 1.60 8.95
C GLY A 157 14.98 1.08 9.72
N PHE A 158 14.09 0.30 9.09
CA PHE A 158 12.99 -0.33 9.81
C PHE A 158 13.53 -1.36 10.82
N PRO A 159 12.92 -1.48 12.03
CA PRO A 159 13.31 -2.49 13.00
C PRO A 159 13.14 -3.90 12.45
N ASN A 160 14.12 -4.78 12.70
CA ASN A 160 14.09 -6.17 12.21
C ASN A 160 12.80 -6.90 12.60
N LEU A 161 12.30 -6.67 13.82
CA LEU A 161 11.04 -7.26 14.29
C LEU A 161 9.84 -6.82 13.44
N PHE A 162 9.77 -5.53 13.07
CA PHE A 162 8.70 -5.02 12.21
C PHE A 162 8.83 -5.56 10.78
N VAL A 163 10.06 -5.70 10.28
CA VAL A 163 10.32 -6.34 8.98
C VAL A 163 9.86 -7.79 9.01
N GLU A 164 10.16 -8.55 10.07
CA GLU A 164 9.71 -9.93 10.24
C GLU A 164 8.18 -10.07 10.30
N TRP A 165 7.46 -9.07 10.82
CA TRP A 165 5.99 -9.08 10.80
C TRP A 165 5.39 -8.83 9.41
N ILE A 166 6.11 -8.11 8.53
CA ILE A 166 5.66 -7.81 7.17
C ILE A 166 5.90 -9.00 6.22
N MET A 167 7.01 -9.72 6.42
CA MET A 167 7.44 -10.82 5.56
C MET A 167 6.62 -12.09 5.77
#